data_AF-A0A6P0XHH8-F1
#
_entry.id   AF-A0A6P0XHH8-F1
#
_cell.length_a   1.000
_cell.length_b   1.000
_cell.length_c   1.000
_cell.angle_alpha   90.00
_cell.angle_beta   90.00
_cell.angle_gamma   90.00
#
_symmetry.space_group_name_H-M   'P 1'
#
loop_
_entity.id
_entity.type
_entity.pdbx_description
1 polymer ?
#
loop_
_entity_poly.entity_id
_entity_poly.type
_entity_poly.pdbx_seq_one_letter_code
_entity_poly.pdbx_strand_id
1 'polypeptide(L)' 'TQTVAGEGSYTVDAQGNVTFTPEAGFAGTATAITYTVEDNDGGVSNQANINVTVTDENIPPTAVEDSAVTNPNTA' A
#
# COMPACT_ATOMS: atom_id res chain seq x y z
N THR A 1 -15.90 -6.30 -5.66
CA THR A 1 -14.58 -5.74 -6.00
C THR A 1 -14.78 -4.51 -6.86
N GLN A 2 -14.04 -3.45 -6.58
CA GLN A 2 -13.99 -2.21 -7.36
C GLN A 2 -12.56 -1.99 -7.85
N THR A 3 -12.35 -1.80 -9.15
CA THR A 3 -11.03 -1.56 -9.73
C THR A 3 -10.89 -0.10 -10.14
N VAL A 4 -9.72 0.47 -9.89
CA VAL A 4 -9.30 1.79 -10.37
C VAL A 4 -8.10 1.59 -11.29
N ALA A 5 -8.26 1.90 -12.58
CA ALA A 5 -7.26 1.62 -13.60
C ALA A 5 -5.96 2.39 -13.34
N GLY A 6 -4.82 1.71 -13.36
CA GLY A 6 -3.51 2.30 -13.10
C GLY A 6 -3.17 2.47 -11.61
N GLU A 7 -4.06 2.10 -10.70
CA GLU A 7 -3.85 2.26 -9.25
C GLU A 7 -3.96 0.94 -8.49
N GLY A 8 -5.04 0.18 -8.68
CA GLY A 8 -5.29 -1.04 -7.93
C GLY A 8 -6.76 -1.44 -7.81
N SER A 9 -7.06 -2.36 -6.89
CA SER A 9 -8.42 -2.87 -6.66
C SER A 9 -8.78 -2.94 -5.18
N TYR A 10 -10.02 -2.58 -4.87
CA TYR A 10 -10.66 -2.71 -3.57
C TYR A 10 -11.57 -3.94 -3.51
N THR A 11 -11.37 -4.80 -2.51
CA THR A 11 -12.25 -5.95 -2.21
C THR A 11 -12.82 -5.82 -0.82
N VAL A 12 -14.09 -6.20 -0.64
CA VAL A 12 -14.74 -6.28 0.67
C VAL A 12 -15.06 -7.74 1.00
N ASP A 13 -14.76 -8.18 2.22
CA ASP A 13 -15.11 -9.52 2.69
C ASP A 13 -16.50 -9.56 3.36
N ALA A 14 -16.92 -10.75 3.81
CA ALA A 14 -18.22 -10.94 4.46
C ALA A 14 -18.32 -10.29 5.85
N GLN A 15 -17.20 -9.86 6.42
CA GLN A 15 -17.13 -9.15 7.70
C GLN A 15 -17.07 -7.62 7.49
N GLY A 16 -17.04 -7.15 6.24
CA GLY A 16 -16.94 -5.74 5.90
C GLY A 16 -15.51 -5.19 5.88
N ASN A 17 -14.48 -6.04 6.00
CA ASN A 17 -13.10 -5.58 5.89
C ASN A 17 -12.79 -5.25 4.43
N VAL A 18 -12.22 -4.06 4.22
CA VAL A 18 -11.81 -3.60 2.89
C VAL A 18 -10.30 -3.82 2.74
N THR A 19 -9.92 -4.51 1.66
CA THR A 19 -8.53 -4.68 1.24
C THR A 19 -8.29 -3.90 -0.04
N PHE A 20 -7.24 -3.09 -0.09
CA PHE A 20 -6.73 -2.46 -1.31
C PHE A 20 -5.48 -3.18 -1.78
N THR A 21 -5.48 -3.65 -3.03
CA THR A 21 -4.33 -4.26 -3.68
C THR A 21 -3.85 -3.31 -4.78
N PRO A 22 -2.70 -2.63 -4.59
CA PRO A 22 -2.16 -1.73 -5.60
C PRO A 22 -1.68 -2.50 -6.84
N GLU A 23 -1.74 -1.84 -7.99
CA GLU A 23 -1.10 -2.32 -9.22
C GLU A 23 0.42 -2.23 -9.07
N ALA A 24 1.16 -3.11 -9.76
CA ALA A 24 2.61 -3.13 -9.68
C ALA A 24 3.20 -1.78 -10.11
N GLY A 25 4.03 -1.18 -9.26
CA GLY A 25 4.64 0.13 -9.49
C GLY A 25 3.76 1.33 -9.13
N PHE A 26 2.53 1.12 -8.65
CA PHE A 26 1.75 2.22 -8.10
C PHE A 26 2.31 2.67 -6.75
N ALA A 27 2.65 3.95 -6.67
CA ALA A 27 3.00 4.64 -5.43
C ALA A 27 2.32 6.01 -5.42
N GLY A 28 1.82 6.41 -4.27
CA GLY A 28 1.08 7.65 -4.07
C GLY A 28 -0.29 7.44 -3.41
N THR A 29 -1.10 8.49 -3.42
CA THR A 29 -2.47 8.46 -2.90
C THR A 29 -3.41 7.93 -3.97
N ALA A 30 -4.10 6.83 -3.67
CA ALA A 30 -5.12 6.27 -4.53
C ALA A 30 -6.35 7.18 -4.60
N THR A 31 -7.08 7.11 -5.71
CA THR A 31 -8.37 7.76 -5.89
C THR A 31 -9.33 7.32 -4.79
N ALA A 32 -9.88 8.30 -4.09
CA ALA A 32 -10.82 8.05 -3.00
C ALA A 32 -12.09 7.39 -3.54
N ILE A 33 -12.52 6.32 -2.88
CA ILE A 33 -13.82 5.68 -3.17
C ILE A 33 -14.81 5.94 -2.04
N THR A 34 -16.08 6.00 -2.39
CA THR A 34 -17.16 6.21 -1.43
C THR A 34 -17.85 4.89 -1.07
N TYR A 35 -18.32 4.75 0.17
CA TYR A 35 -19.10 3.59 0.62
C TYR A 35 -20.25 3.98 1.57
N THR A 36 -21.21 3.06 1.70
CA THR A 36 -22.28 3.06 2.70
C THR A 36 -22.33 1.68 3.36
N VAL A 37 -22.94 1.59 4.55
CA VAL A 37 -23.19 0.32 5.25
C VAL A 37 -24.69 0.13 5.39
N GLU A 38 -25.17 -1.07 5.10
CA GLU A 38 -26.55 -1.50 5.33
C GLU A 38 -26.58 -2.44 6.54
N ASP A 39 -27.41 -2.15 7.52
CA ASP A 39 -27.64 -3.05 8.66
C ASP A 39 -28.64 -4.17 8.33
N ASN A 40 -28.83 -5.10 9.27
CA ASN A 40 -29.74 -6.24 9.07
C ASN A 40 -31.22 -5.85 8.98
N ASP A 41 -31.58 -4.63 9.39
CA ASP A 41 -32.94 -4.10 9.34
C ASP A 41 -33.16 -3.24 8.07
N GLY A 42 -32.15 -3.13 7.19
CA GLY A 42 -32.19 -2.37 5.95
C GLY A 42 -31.88 -0.88 6.10
N GLY A 43 -31.41 -0.45 7.26
CA GLY A 43 -30.94 0.92 7.49
C GLY A 43 -29.62 1.18 6.76
N VAL A 44 -29.58 2.21 5.92
CA VAL A 44 -28.38 2.60 5.17
C VAL A 44 -27.72 3.82 5.82
N SER A 45 -26.41 3.75 6.05
CA SER A 45 -25.62 4.84 6.63
C SER A 45 -25.50 6.05 5.68
N ASN A 46 -25.02 7.18 6.21
CA ASN A 46 -24.48 8.23 5.35
C ASN A 46 -23.28 7.70 4.54
N GLN A 47 -22.98 8.40 3.44
CA GLN A 47 -21.80 8.11 2.63
C GLN A 47 -20.52 8.50 3.38
N ALA A 48 -19.47 7.69 3.21
CA ALA A 48 -18.13 7.92 3.75
C ALA A 48 -17.05 7.61 2.69
N ASN A 49 -15.82 8.07 2.92
CA ASN A 49 -14.70 7.92 1.98
C ASN A 49 -13.65 6.94 2.51
N ILE A 50 -13.10 6.13 1.62
CA ILE A 50 -11.87 5.37 1.83
C ILE A 50 -10.74 6.10 1.10
N ASN A 51 -9.70 6.45 1.85
CA ASN A 51 -8.49 7.08 1.32
C ASN A 51 -7.30 6.16 1.64
N VAL A 52 -6.54 5.76 0.62
CA VAL A 52 -5.39 4.88 0.78
C VAL A 52 -4.15 5.57 0.18
N THR A 53 -3.05 5.53 0.89
CA THR A 53 -1.74 5.99 0.40
C THR A 53 -0.78 4.81 0.39
N VAL A 54 -0.17 4.54 -0.77
CA VAL A 54 0.84 3.51 -0.96
C VAL A 54 2.20 4.21 -1.01
N THR A 55 3.05 3.89 -0.05
CA THR A 55 4.44 4.36 -0.03
C THR A 55 5.30 3.44 -0.87
N ASP A 56 6.16 4.01 -1.72
CA ASP A 56 7.20 3.24 -2.39
C ASP A 56 8.24 2.77 -1.36
N GLU A 57 8.43 1.46 -1.23
CA GLU A 57 9.45 0.87 -0.35
C GLU A 57 10.75 0.53 -1.11
N ASN A 58 10.88 0.91 -2.38
CA ASN A 58 12.12 0.73 -3.14
C ASN A 58 13.22 1.68 -2.63
N ILE A 59 13.90 1.27 -1.56
CA ILE A 59 15.05 1.98 -0.98
C ILE A 59 16.34 1.44 -1.63
N PRO A 60 17.22 2.29 -2.21
CA PRO A 60 18.49 1.82 -2.76
C PRO A 60 19.41 1.25 -1.67
N PRO A 61 20.26 0.24 -1.98
CA PRO A 61 21.20 -0.30 -1.00
C PRO A 61 22.21 0.78 -0.58
N THR A 62 22.50 0.85 0.72
CA THR A 62 23.53 1.73 1.27
C THR A 62 24.84 0.97 1.41
N ALA A 63 25.89 1.43 0.72
CA ALA A 63 27.24 0.87 0.86
C ALA A 63 27.88 1.34 2.18
N VAL A 64 28.64 0.47 2.82
CA VAL A 64 29.47 0.78 3.99
C VAL A 64 30.93 0.75 3.54
N GLU A 65 31.72 1.73 3.97
CA GLU A 65 33.14 1.83 3.64
C GLU A 65 33.92 0.61 4.18
N ASP A 66 34.68 -0.05 3.30
CA ASP A 66 35.63 -1.08 3.68
C ASP A 66 36.93 -0.44 4.18
N SER A 67 37.48 -0.92 5.30
CA SER A 67 38.78 -0.49 5.79
C SER A 67 39.63 -1.71 6.17
N ALA A 68 40.85 -1.75 5.65
CA ALA A 68 41.84 -2.75 5.97
C ALA A 68 43.22 -2.10 6.14
N VAL A 69 44.00 -2.61 7.10
CA VAL A 69 45.40 -2.25 7.32
C VAL A 69 46.22 -3.52 7.19
N THR A 70 47.33 -3.44 6.45
CA THR A 70 48.30 -4.53 6.34
C THR A 70 49.65 -4.05 6.87
N ASN A 71 50.44 -4.98 7.43
CA ASN A 71 51.80 -4.68 7.84
C ASN A 71 52.73 -4.66 6.63
N PRO A 72 53.85 -3.91 6.69
CA PRO A 72 54.91 -4.05 5.72
C PRO A 72 55.41 -5.51 5.69
N ASN A 73 55.57 -6.07 4.49
CA ASN A 73 56.13 -7.42 4.24
C ASN A 73 55.26 -8.62 4.66
N THR A 74 53.94 -8.47 4.74
CA THR A 74 53.02 -9.62 4.80
C THR A 74 52.41 -9.89 3.42
N ALA A 75 52.55 -11.13 2.94
CA ALA A 75 51.89 -11.69 1.77
C ALA A 75 50.85 -12.73 2.21
#